data_AF-A0A560PR43-F1
#
_entry.id   AF-A0A560PR43-F1
#
_cell.length_a   1.000
_cell.length_b   1.000
_cell.length_c   1.000
_cell.angle_alpha   90.00
_cell.angle_beta   90.00
_cell.angle_gamma   90.00
#
_symmetry.space_group_name_H-M   'P 1'
#
loop_
_entity.id
_entity.type
_entity.pdbx_description
1 polymer ?
#
loop_
_entity_poly.entity_id
_entity_poly.type
_entity_poly.pdbx_seq_one_letter_code
_entity_poly.pdbx_strand_id
1 'polypeptide(L)'
;MDKLILAGMFALLALPGLVHASTIASCPQPGTIKSSHASSSYPPPHNEGFKYTATDANGGTWSGSQFQSNSDDFLSHNLKAVSISPTGDTCQYRGNPQEDNQGNVIYTRELTLTKDK
;
A
#
# COMPACT_ATOMS: atom_id res chain seq x y z
N MET A 1 -19.05 65.17 4.60
CA MET A 1 -18.93 64.47 3.30
C MET A 1 -17.51 63.92 3.25
N ASP A 2 -17.27 62.78 3.90
CA ASP A 2 -17.32 61.41 3.33
C ASP A 2 -16.10 61.16 2.43
N LYS A 3 -15.29 60.10 2.54
CA LYS A 3 -15.34 58.84 3.31
C LYS A 3 -13.92 58.26 3.27
N LEU A 4 -13.45 57.70 4.39
CA LEU A 4 -12.23 56.90 4.43
C LEU A 4 -12.33 55.71 3.46
N ILE A 5 -11.29 55.55 2.64
CA ILE A 5 -11.06 54.39 1.78
C ILE A 5 -10.74 53.20 2.71
N LEU A 6 -11.63 52.21 2.79
CA LEU A 6 -11.37 50.97 3.50
C LEU A 6 -10.97 49.88 2.51
N ALA A 7 -9.81 49.31 2.81
CA ALA A 7 -9.03 48.39 2.02
C ALA A 7 -9.75 47.07 1.68
N GLY A 8 -9.29 46.46 0.58
CA GLY A 8 -9.87 45.28 -0.04
C GLY A 8 -9.85 44.03 0.83
N MET A 9 -10.96 43.30 0.76
CA MET A 9 -11.03 41.89 1.12
C MET A 9 -10.43 41.06 -0.02
N PHE A 10 -9.13 40.79 0.05
CA PHE A 10 -8.58 39.59 -0.57
C PHE A 10 -8.98 38.39 0.28
N ALA A 11 -10.11 37.78 -0.05
CA ALA A 11 -10.47 36.47 0.48
C ALA A 11 -9.54 35.42 -0.15
N LEU A 12 -8.40 35.20 0.50
CA LEU A 12 -7.52 34.05 0.24
C LEU A 12 -8.25 32.78 0.69
N LEU A 13 -8.98 32.16 -0.22
CA LEU A 13 -9.34 30.74 -0.13
C LEU A 13 -8.07 29.91 -0.35
N ALA A 14 -7.20 29.88 0.66
CA ALA A 14 -6.22 28.81 0.77
C ALA A 14 -6.97 27.60 1.32
N LEU A 15 -7.42 26.72 0.43
CA LEU A 15 -7.56 25.31 0.76
C LEU A 15 -6.13 24.75 0.75
N PRO A 16 -5.47 24.50 1.89
CA PRO A 16 -4.35 23.58 1.88
C PRO A 16 -4.97 22.20 1.65
N GLY A 17 -5.13 21.84 0.37
CA GLY A 17 -5.02 20.44 0.00
C GLY A 17 -3.63 20.01 0.45
N LEU A 18 -3.56 19.39 1.63
CA LEU A 18 -2.38 18.70 2.10
C LEU A 18 -2.12 17.56 1.11
N VAL A 19 -1.45 17.87 0.01
CA VAL A 19 -0.76 16.89 -0.82
C VAL A 19 0.40 16.41 0.03
N HIS A 20 0.11 15.54 1.00
CA HIS A 20 1.13 14.74 1.64
C HIS A 20 1.78 13.94 0.52
N ALA A 21 3.02 14.27 0.18
CA ALA A 21 3.82 13.41 -0.67
C ALA A 21 3.76 12.01 -0.06
N SER A 22 3.27 11.05 -0.82
CA SER A 22 3.15 9.67 -0.37
C SER A 22 4.55 9.16 -0.02
N THR A 23 4.77 8.86 1.26
CA THR A 23 6.00 8.24 1.71
C THR A 23 5.76 6.77 2.00
N ILE A 24 6.82 5.97 1.99
CA ILE A 24 6.77 4.55 2.36
C ILE A 24 6.12 4.35 3.75
N ALA A 25 6.23 5.34 4.66
CA ALA A 25 5.58 5.30 5.97
C ALA A 25 4.04 5.32 5.91
N SER A 26 3.45 5.69 4.76
CA SER A 26 2.00 5.67 4.51
C SER A 26 1.48 4.28 4.16
N CYS A 27 2.39 3.35 3.82
CA CYS A 27 2.03 1.97 3.55
C CYS A 27 1.62 1.25 4.84
N PRO A 28 0.66 0.31 4.75
CA PRO A 28 0.38 -0.61 5.85
C PRO A 28 1.66 -1.22 6.44
N GLN A 29 1.70 -1.30 7.77
CA GLN A 29 2.82 -1.98 8.41
C GLN A 29 2.79 -3.46 8.02
N PRO A 30 3.93 -4.09 7.69
CA PRO A 30 3.97 -5.50 7.31
C PRO A 30 3.26 -6.44 8.30
N GLY A 31 3.35 -6.16 9.61
CA GLY A 31 2.68 -6.94 10.65
C GLY A 31 1.15 -6.80 10.67
N THR A 32 0.55 -5.86 9.95
CA THR A 32 -0.91 -5.73 9.79
C THR A 32 -1.44 -6.46 8.56
N ILE A 33 -0.56 -6.98 7.70
CA ILE A 33 -0.93 -7.73 6.51
C ILE A 33 -1.43 -9.11 6.93
N LYS A 34 -2.67 -9.42 6.57
CA LYS A 34 -3.33 -10.71 6.78
C LYS A 34 -3.57 -11.37 5.44
N SER A 35 -3.29 -12.67 5.36
CA SER A 35 -3.58 -13.49 4.19
C SER A 35 -4.84 -14.32 4.40
N SER A 36 -5.53 -14.61 3.31
CA SER A 36 -6.68 -15.50 3.24
C SER A 36 -6.69 -16.18 1.88
N HIS A 37 -7.24 -17.38 1.78
CA HIS A 37 -7.40 -18.03 0.48
C HIS A 37 -8.29 -17.19 -0.43
N ALA A 38 -7.94 -17.12 -1.71
CA ALA A 38 -8.85 -16.58 -2.71
C ALA A 38 -10.15 -17.41 -2.71
N SER A 39 -11.31 -16.76 -2.73
CA SER A 39 -12.58 -17.47 -2.53
C SER A 39 -12.84 -18.49 -3.64
N SER A 40 -13.31 -19.68 -3.24
CA SER A 40 -13.79 -20.74 -4.14
C SER A 40 -14.99 -20.32 -5.01
N SER A 41 -15.59 -19.17 -4.72
CA SER A 41 -16.71 -18.59 -5.45
C SER A 41 -16.35 -18.05 -6.84
N TYR A 42 -15.06 -17.95 -7.19
CA TYR A 42 -14.61 -17.49 -8.51
C TYR A 42 -14.12 -18.66 -9.37
N PRO A 43 -14.25 -18.62 -10.70
CA PRO A 43 -13.65 -19.63 -11.56
C PRO A 43 -12.10 -19.48 -11.60
N PRO A 44 -11.36 -20.57 -11.85
CA PRO A 44 -9.91 -20.50 -12.11
C PRO A 44 -9.53 -19.46 -13.17
N PRO A 45 -8.41 -18.73 -12.98
CA PRO A 45 -7.42 -18.84 -11.91
C PRO A 45 -7.73 -17.98 -10.66
N HIS A 46 -8.89 -17.31 -10.62
CA HIS A 46 -9.22 -16.33 -9.56
C HIS A 46 -9.65 -16.95 -8.22
N ASN A 47 -9.84 -18.27 -8.18
CA ASN A 47 -9.95 -19.06 -6.95
C ASN A 47 -8.62 -19.69 -6.50
N GLU A 48 -7.52 -19.40 -7.20
CA GLU A 48 -6.21 -19.94 -6.87
C GLU A 48 -5.34 -18.86 -6.22
N GLY A 49 -4.56 -19.25 -5.22
CA GLY A 49 -3.66 -18.37 -4.49
C GLY A 49 -4.29 -17.70 -3.26
N PHE A 50 -3.74 -16.54 -2.88
CA PHE A 50 -4.06 -15.87 -1.63
C PHE A 50 -4.36 -14.39 -1.85
N LYS A 51 -5.40 -13.92 -1.15
CA LYS A 51 -5.71 -12.51 -0.99
C LYS A 51 -5.02 -12.00 0.27
N TYR A 52 -4.36 -10.86 0.14
CA TYR A 52 -3.73 -10.14 1.22
C TYR A 52 -4.55 -8.90 1.51
N THR A 53 -4.77 -8.63 2.79
CA THR A 53 -5.47 -7.44 3.25
C THR A 53 -4.68 -6.79 4.36
N ALA A 54 -4.68 -5.46 4.42
CA ALA A 54 -4.00 -4.74 5.48
C ALA A 54 -4.76 -3.46 5.80
N THR A 55 -4.55 -2.95 7.01
CA THR A 55 -5.09 -1.66 7.43
C THR A 55 -3.93 -0.71 7.69
N ASP A 56 -4.00 0.48 7.11
CA ASP A 56 -3.04 1.55 7.36
C ASP A 56 -3.30 2.23 8.72
N ALA A 57 -2.38 3.09 9.17
CA ALA A 57 -2.50 3.80 10.44
C ALA A 57 -3.72 4.75 10.51
N ASN A 58 -4.30 5.11 9.35
CA ASN A 58 -5.47 5.98 9.23
C ASN A 58 -6.78 5.18 9.07
N GLY A 59 -6.74 3.85 9.21
CA GLY A 59 -7.91 2.98 9.03
C GLY A 59 -8.27 2.68 7.58
N GLY A 60 -7.43 3.08 6.61
CA GLY A 60 -7.61 2.73 5.20
C GLY A 60 -7.39 1.24 4.97
N THR A 61 -8.25 0.62 4.16
CA THR A 61 -8.11 -0.79 3.79
C THR A 61 -7.29 -0.92 2.52
N TRP A 62 -6.42 -1.91 2.50
CA TRP A 62 -5.54 -2.22 1.38
C TRP A 62 -5.69 -3.69 1.00
N SER A 63 -5.67 -3.98 -0.28
CA SER A 63 -5.82 -5.34 -0.77
C SER A 63 -4.83 -5.67 -1.90
N GLY A 64 -4.46 -6.95 -2.00
CA GLY A 64 -3.61 -7.48 -3.05
C GLY A 64 -3.84 -8.97 -3.21
N SER A 65 -3.33 -9.56 -4.29
CA SER A 65 -3.48 -10.98 -4.57
C SER A 65 -2.21 -11.55 -5.18
N GLN A 66 -1.84 -12.76 -4.78
CA GLN A 66 -0.78 -13.52 -5.43
C GLN A 66 -1.28 -14.88 -5.86
N PHE A 67 -1.10 -15.16 -7.15
CA PHE A 67 -1.39 -16.46 -7.76
C PHE A 67 -0.20 -17.39 -7.48
N GLN A 68 -0.47 -18.62 -7.03
CA GLN A 68 0.53 -19.66 -6.74
C GLN A 68 1.48 -19.46 -5.53
N SER A 69 1.21 -18.50 -4.64
CA SER A 69 1.89 -18.45 -3.33
C SER A 69 1.07 -19.15 -2.24
N ASN A 70 1.69 -19.58 -1.15
CA ASN A 70 0.96 -19.97 0.07
C ASN A 70 0.86 -18.80 1.07
N SER A 71 -0.06 -18.84 2.06
CA SER A 71 -0.21 -17.77 3.07
C SER A 71 1.06 -17.52 3.85
N ASP A 72 1.77 -18.60 4.15
CA ASP A 72 2.91 -18.62 5.06
C ASP A 72 4.16 -18.04 4.39
N ASP A 73 4.25 -18.13 3.06
CA ASP A 73 5.33 -17.58 2.23
C ASP A 73 5.52 -16.08 2.42
N PHE A 74 4.49 -15.35 2.85
CA PHE A 74 4.59 -13.92 3.08
C PHE A 74 4.66 -13.56 4.55
N LEU A 75 3.91 -14.26 5.40
CA LEU A 75 3.90 -14.02 6.85
C LEU A 75 5.25 -14.40 7.51
N SER A 76 5.95 -15.43 7.00
CA SER A 76 7.24 -15.87 7.54
C SER A 76 8.44 -15.06 7.03
N HIS A 77 8.30 -14.30 5.93
CA HIS A 77 9.45 -13.73 5.20
C HIS A 77 9.78 -12.28 5.57
N ASN A 78 9.21 -11.75 6.68
CA ASN A 78 9.48 -10.39 7.18
C ASN A 78 9.40 -9.33 6.07
N LEU A 79 8.23 -9.22 5.43
CA LEU A 79 8.00 -8.24 4.38
C LEU A 79 8.45 -6.83 4.79
N LYS A 80 9.02 -6.09 3.83
CA LYS A 80 9.38 -4.67 3.98
C LYS A 80 8.80 -3.89 2.81
N ALA A 81 8.17 -2.75 3.11
CA ALA A 81 7.74 -1.83 2.06
C ALA A 81 8.98 -1.23 1.37
N VAL A 82 9.04 -1.34 0.05
CA VAL A 82 10.17 -0.88 -0.77
C VAL A 82 9.83 0.32 -1.65
N SER A 83 8.55 0.49 -2.00
CA SER A 83 8.10 1.67 -2.74
C SER A 83 6.61 1.95 -2.53
N ILE A 84 6.23 3.19 -2.83
CA ILE A 84 4.84 3.66 -2.87
C ILE A 84 4.61 4.38 -4.19
N SER A 85 3.42 4.26 -4.77
CA SER A 85 3.05 5.00 -5.98
C SER A 85 3.06 6.51 -5.73
N PRO A 86 3.30 7.33 -6.77
CA PRO A 86 3.21 8.78 -6.66
C PRO A 86 1.84 9.28 -6.17
N THR A 87 0.78 8.51 -6.44
CA THR A 87 -0.59 8.76 -5.98
C THR A 87 -0.85 8.31 -4.55
N GLY A 88 0.03 7.49 -3.97
CA GLY A 88 -0.10 7.01 -2.59
C GLY A 88 -1.13 5.90 -2.39
N ASP A 89 -1.60 5.31 -3.48
CA ASP A 89 -2.63 4.27 -3.50
C ASP A 89 -2.07 2.86 -3.63
N THR A 90 -0.77 2.70 -3.90
CA THR A 90 -0.17 1.39 -4.17
C THR A 90 1.16 1.28 -3.45
N CYS A 91 1.34 0.20 -2.69
CA CYS A 91 2.53 -0.09 -1.92
C CYS A 91 3.13 -1.42 -2.37
N GLN A 92 4.43 -1.40 -2.65
CA GLN A 92 5.21 -2.58 -3.00
C GLN A 92 5.98 -3.06 -1.79
N TYR A 93 5.92 -4.36 -1.53
CA TYR A 93 6.62 -5.04 -0.46
C TYR A 93 7.54 -6.11 -1.04
N ARG A 94 8.69 -6.30 -0.40
CA ARG A 94 9.60 -7.41 -0.68
C ARG A 94 9.92 -8.18 0.58
N GLY A 95 9.99 -9.50 0.48
CA GLY A 95 10.51 -10.36 1.53
C GLY A 95 12.02 -10.18 1.71
N ASN A 96 12.56 -10.73 2.80
CA ASN A 96 14.00 -10.76 3.00
C ASN A 96 14.73 -11.43 1.81
N PRO A 97 15.95 -10.98 1.49
CA PRO A 97 16.80 -11.64 0.51
C PRO A 97 17.02 -13.10 0.90
N GLN A 98 16.96 -14.00 -0.08
CA GLN A 98 17.38 -15.39 0.05
C GLN A 98 18.64 -15.60 -0.78
N GLU A 99 19.54 -16.48 -0.34
CA GLU A 99 20.64 -16.93 -1.20
C GLU A 99 20.19 -18.14 -2.00
N ASP A 100 20.46 -18.13 -3.30
CA ASP A 100 20.29 -19.30 -4.14
C ASP A 100 21.43 -20.31 -3.92
N ASN A 101 21.32 -21.49 -4.54
CA ASN A 101 22.34 -22.55 -4.45
C ASN A 101 23.70 -22.15 -5.06
N GLN A 102 23.80 -20.96 -5.68
CA GLN A 102 24.99 -20.41 -6.32
C GLN A 102 25.56 -19.22 -5.51
N GLY A 103 24.97 -18.89 -4.37
CA GLY A 103 25.37 -17.78 -3.51
C GLY A 103 24.89 -16.40 -3.99
N ASN A 104 23.97 -16.34 -4.94
CA ASN A 104 23.38 -15.08 -5.37
C ASN A 104 22.21 -14.70 -4.46
N VAL A 105 22.15 -13.42 -4.09
CA VAL A 105 21.02 -12.86 -3.36
C VAL A 105 19.84 -12.67 -4.32
N ILE A 106 18.76 -13.41 -4.08
CA ILE A 106 17.50 -13.34 -4.82
C ILE A 106 16.36 -12.84 -3.93
N TYR A 107 15.47 -12.04 -4.52
CA TYR A 107 14.23 -11.57 -3.89
C TYR A 107 13.05 -12.28 -4.56
N THR A 108 12.64 -13.41 -4.00
CA THR A 108 11.65 -14.31 -4.61
C THR A 108 10.20 -13.96 -4.26
N ARG A 109 9.99 -12.98 -3.39
CA ARG A 109 8.68 -12.62 -2.83
C ARG A 109 8.45 -11.13 -2.93
N GLU A 110 7.63 -10.74 -3.89
CA GLU A 110 7.11 -9.39 -4.04
C GLU A 110 5.61 -9.40 -3.74
N LEU A 111 5.09 -8.37 -3.08
CA LEU A 111 3.66 -8.21 -2.85
C LEU A 111 3.27 -6.77 -3.16
N THR A 112 2.26 -6.61 -3.99
CA THR A 112 1.63 -5.31 -4.23
C THR A 112 0.33 -5.24 -3.45
N LEU A 113 0.18 -4.20 -2.63
CA LEU A 113 -1.11 -3.84 -2.04
C LEU A 113 -1.60 -2.52 -2.64
N THR A 114 -2.88 -2.46 -2.98
CA THR A 114 -3.56 -1.26 -3.47
C THR A 114 -4.62 -0.85 -2.46
N LYS A 115 -4.78 0.45 -2.24
CA LYS A 115 -5.77 1.03 -1.35
C LYS A 115 -7.17 0.83 -1.94
N ASP A 116 -8.06 0.25 -1.14
CA ASP A 116 -9.46 0.12 -1.50
C ASP A 116 -10.11 1.52 -1.47
N LYS A 117 -10.92 1.83 -2.49
CA LYS A 117 -11.55 3.15 -2.66
C LYS A 117 -12.76 3.34 -1.76
#